data_AF-A0AAD9V9E6-F1
#
_entry.id   AF-A0AAD9V9E6-F1
#
_cell.length_a   1.000
_cell.length_b   1.000
_cell.length_c   1.000
_cell.angle_alpha   90.00
_cell.angle_beta   90.00
_cell.angle_gamma   90.00
#
_symmetry.space_group_name_H-M   'P 1'
#
loop_
_entity.id
_entity.type
_entity.pdbx_description
1 polymer ?
#
loop_
_entity_poly.entity_id
_entity_poly.type
_entity_poly.pdbx_seq_one_letter_code
_entity_poly.pdbx_strand_id
1 'polypeptide(L)'
;MDTPKAFQSFYGREPTDQALRFQYSEKIAAQIATLCATLGEYPSVRYRKDGHHLAELANAVETKLHGYKADDPAGMGEGPQKHRSQLILLDRGFDPVSPLLHELTFQAMTYDLLQIENDVYKYISSSEERETILDENDEMWVKNRHEHIADVLRKVNTAIKDFASSKKISTSNKTTMKDLQVILKKMPQYQKEISKFMVQLHLAEDCMIQYNQTALKDLCAVEQDLATGVDKDGEGIKDPMKSFVPLLLDTNVDIVDKIRIILLYVIFKNGISEENLAKLCEHAQIPPDYRALIKNMTHLGVPIVQDSSSGKGTKTARKERTSLYELSRWVPIVKDIMEDAVDEKLSTSLYPYASQRSGGGALSSKGQAVSARYGHWHKEKGSTEARAGPRLIIFIVGGVCFSETRTAYEVTAARKDWEVLIGSTNIITPNGFLASLRELTV
;
A
#
# COMPACT_ATOMS: atom_id res chain seq x y z
N MET A 1 13.28 -2.59 -1.35
CA MET A 1 14.72 -2.88 -1.15
C MET A 1 15.10 -4.29 -1.59
N ASP A 2 14.14 -5.11 -2.03
CA ASP A 2 14.33 -6.53 -2.37
C ASP A 2 14.97 -7.32 -1.22
N THR A 3 14.44 -7.10 -0.01
CA THR A 3 14.90 -7.75 1.22
C THR A 3 13.74 -8.39 1.99
N PRO A 4 12.93 -9.28 1.39
CA PRO A 4 11.79 -9.88 2.08
C PRO A 4 12.16 -10.62 3.36
N LYS A 5 13.36 -11.24 3.40
CA LYS A 5 13.92 -11.92 4.58
C LYS A 5 14.16 -11.02 5.80
N ALA A 6 14.11 -9.69 5.63
CA ALA A 6 14.15 -8.76 6.75
C ALA A 6 12.92 -8.92 7.66
N PHE A 7 11.79 -9.39 7.13
CA PHE A 7 10.58 -9.63 7.92
C PHE A 7 10.84 -10.59 9.09
N GLN A 8 11.42 -11.75 8.81
CA GLN A 8 11.73 -12.75 9.84
C GLN A 8 12.74 -12.22 10.86
N SER A 9 13.72 -11.43 10.42
CA SER A 9 14.73 -10.88 11.32
C SER A 9 14.21 -9.77 12.26
N PHE A 10 13.23 -8.98 11.81
CA PHE A 10 12.64 -7.89 12.61
C PHE A 10 11.51 -8.36 13.54
N TYR A 11 10.79 -9.42 13.17
CA TYR A 11 9.62 -9.93 13.91
C TYR A 11 9.82 -11.34 14.50
N GLY A 12 10.94 -12.01 14.22
CA GLY A 12 11.34 -13.26 14.87
C GLY A 12 11.69 -13.09 16.35
N ARG A 13 11.70 -14.19 17.09
CA ARG A 13 12.01 -14.23 18.54
C ARG A 13 13.39 -14.80 18.88
N GLU A 14 14.11 -15.38 17.92
CA GLU A 14 15.32 -16.14 18.21
C GLU A 14 16.52 -15.23 18.51
N PRO A 15 17.41 -15.56 19.46
CA PRO A 15 18.59 -14.76 19.76
C PRO A 15 19.55 -14.56 18.57
N THR A 16 19.59 -15.52 17.64
CA THR A 16 20.31 -15.40 16.36
C THR A 16 19.78 -14.26 15.50
N ASP A 17 18.55 -13.82 15.73
CA ASP A 17 17.93 -12.72 15.01
C ASP A 17 18.55 -11.37 15.39
N GLN A 18 19.22 -11.21 16.55
CA GLN A 18 19.77 -9.90 16.92
C GLN A 18 20.96 -9.49 16.05
N ALA A 19 21.92 -10.38 15.83
CA ALA A 19 23.07 -10.10 14.97
C ALA A 19 22.63 -9.92 13.51
N LEU A 20 21.72 -10.78 13.05
CA LEU A 20 21.15 -10.70 11.70
C LEU A 20 20.32 -9.43 11.52
N ARG A 21 19.54 -9.02 12.53
CA ARG A 21 18.75 -7.79 12.52
C ARG A 21 19.63 -6.56 12.49
N PHE A 22 20.75 -6.57 13.21
CA PHE A 22 21.74 -5.49 13.10
C PHE A 22 22.28 -5.40 11.67
N GLN A 23 22.65 -6.53 11.05
CA GLN A 23 23.11 -6.54 9.64
C GLN A 23 22.03 -6.03 8.68
N TYR A 24 20.77 -6.46 8.83
CA TYR A 24 19.67 -5.95 8.02
C TYR A 24 19.40 -4.47 8.28
N SER A 25 19.49 -4.01 9.53
CA SER A 25 19.30 -2.60 9.88
C SER A 25 20.37 -1.72 9.24
N GLU A 26 21.64 -2.12 9.30
CA GLU A 26 22.74 -1.42 8.63
C GLU A 26 22.56 -1.39 7.10
N LYS A 27 22.16 -2.53 6.51
CA LYS A 27 21.88 -2.62 5.07
C LYS A 27 20.73 -1.72 4.67
N ILE A 28 19.60 -1.78 5.37
CA ILE A 28 18.42 -0.95 5.12
C ILE A 28 18.76 0.52 5.29
N ALA A 29 19.48 0.89 6.36
CA ALA A 29 19.91 2.25 6.62
C ALA A 29 20.79 2.81 5.49
N ALA A 30 21.77 2.03 5.03
CA ALA A 30 22.61 2.41 3.90
C ALA A 30 21.77 2.60 2.62
N GLN A 31 20.85 1.68 2.31
CA GLN A 31 20.01 1.79 1.12
C GLN A 31 19.04 2.98 1.18
N ILE A 32 18.42 3.26 2.32
CA ILE A 32 17.59 4.47 2.51
C ILE A 32 18.44 5.73 2.32
N ALA A 33 19.66 5.76 2.84
CA ALA A 33 20.57 6.89 2.66
C ALA A 33 20.98 7.06 1.18
N THR A 34 21.20 5.99 0.42
CA THR A 34 21.48 6.08 -1.03
C THR A 34 20.31 6.68 -1.82
N LEU A 35 19.07 6.34 -1.45
CA LEU A 35 17.88 6.96 -2.02
C LEU A 35 17.87 8.47 -1.73
N CYS A 36 18.08 8.84 -0.47
CA CYS A 36 18.11 10.26 -0.07
C CYS A 36 19.22 11.02 -0.81
N ALA A 37 20.43 10.45 -0.89
CA ALA A 37 21.56 11.04 -1.62
C ALA A 37 21.26 11.21 -3.12
N THR A 38 20.62 10.22 -3.75
CA THR A 38 20.23 10.27 -5.17
C THR A 38 19.21 11.38 -5.44
N LEU A 39 18.32 11.64 -4.48
CA LEU A 39 17.35 12.75 -4.54
C LEU A 39 17.96 14.08 -4.08
N GLY A 40 19.20 14.07 -3.58
CA GLY A 40 19.83 15.21 -2.91
C GLY A 40 19.03 15.70 -1.70
N GLU A 41 18.40 14.80 -0.95
CA GLU A 41 17.58 15.09 0.22
C GLU A 41 18.35 14.83 1.52
N TYR A 42 18.13 15.68 2.53
CA TYR A 42 18.65 15.49 3.89
C TYR A 42 17.51 15.58 4.93
N PRO A 43 16.56 14.63 4.87
CA PRO A 43 15.30 14.75 5.57
C PRO A 43 15.49 14.66 7.09
N SER A 44 14.57 15.26 7.84
CA SER A 44 14.47 15.03 9.29
C SER A 44 13.91 13.62 9.53
N VAL A 45 14.65 12.78 10.25
CA VAL A 45 14.28 11.37 10.46
C VAL A 45 13.35 11.27 11.66
N ARG A 46 12.20 10.64 11.45
CA ARG A 46 11.17 10.32 12.44
C ARG A 46 10.88 8.83 12.41
N TYR A 47 10.35 8.31 13.50
CA TYR A 47 9.97 6.90 13.59
C TYR A 47 8.77 6.71 14.50
N ARG A 48 7.99 5.66 14.29
CA ARG A 48 6.93 5.26 15.24
C ARG A 48 7.57 4.80 16.55
N LYS A 49 7.27 5.48 17.66
CA LYS A 49 7.93 5.29 18.96
C LYS A 49 7.85 3.85 19.47
N ASP A 50 6.67 3.24 19.35
CA ASP A 50 6.40 1.88 19.86
C ASP A 50 6.68 0.79 18.81
N GLY A 51 7.31 1.15 17.68
CA GLY A 51 7.62 0.20 16.61
C GLY A 51 8.88 -0.62 16.88
N HIS A 52 8.86 -1.88 16.45
CA HIS A 52 9.95 -2.83 16.65
C HIS A 52 11.28 -2.33 16.05
N HIS A 53 12.28 -2.11 16.91
CA HIS A 53 13.66 -1.72 16.55
C HIS A 53 13.80 -0.45 15.70
N LEU A 54 12.75 0.39 15.62
CA LEU A 54 12.77 1.55 14.74
C LEU A 54 13.67 2.68 15.23
N ALA A 55 13.84 2.85 16.55
CA ALA A 55 14.75 3.86 17.09
C ALA A 55 16.22 3.58 16.71
N GLU A 56 16.63 2.31 16.80
CA GLU A 56 17.95 1.83 16.40
C GLU A 56 18.16 2.04 14.90
N LEU A 57 17.18 1.65 14.08
CA LEU A 57 17.21 1.87 12.63
C LEU A 57 17.25 3.36 12.27
N ALA A 58 16.51 4.22 12.98
CA ALA A 58 16.48 5.65 12.72
C ALA A 58 17.84 6.30 12.99
N ASN A 59 18.52 5.90 14.08
CA ASN A 59 19.88 6.36 14.38
C ASN A 59 20.90 5.87 13.34
N ALA A 60 20.78 4.62 12.88
CA ALA A 60 21.61 4.08 11.80
C ALA A 60 21.40 4.88 10.51
N VAL A 61 20.15 5.18 10.14
CA VAL A 61 19.82 6.02 8.96
C VAL A 61 20.44 7.41 9.11
N GLU A 62 20.25 8.10 10.25
CA GLU A 62 20.85 9.42 10.48
C GLU A 62 22.37 9.38 10.34
N THR A 63 23.02 8.36 10.89
CA THR A 63 24.48 8.18 10.78
C THR A 63 24.92 8.08 9.31
N LYS A 64 24.20 7.30 8.48
CA LYS A 64 24.52 7.20 7.05
C LYS A 64 24.24 8.51 6.31
N LEU A 65 23.11 9.18 6.60
CA LEU A 65 22.78 10.48 6.00
C LEU A 65 23.83 11.54 6.34
N HIS A 66 24.31 11.58 7.59
CA HIS A 66 25.39 12.47 8.03
C HIS A 66 26.66 12.24 7.21
N GLY A 67 27.02 10.98 6.95
CA GLY A 67 28.15 10.64 6.08
C GLY A 67 27.99 11.24 4.68
N TYR A 68 26.85 11.01 4.02
CA TYR A 68 26.58 11.58 2.70
C TYR A 68 26.57 13.12 2.69
N LYS A 69 26.02 13.78 3.72
CA LYS A 69 26.01 15.25 3.82
C LYS A 69 27.40 15.82 4.07
N ALA A 70 28.27 15.09 4.78
CA ALA A 70 29.66 15.49 4.98
C ALA A 70 30.47 15.40 3.67
N ASP A 71 30.20 14.38 2.84
CA ASP A 71 30.85 14.19 1.54
C ASP A 71 30.32 15.16 0.46
N ASP A 72 29.03 15.52 0.51
CA ASP A 72 28.41 16.53 -0.36
C ASP A 72 27.63 17.61 0.42
N PRO A 73 28.34 18.57 1.06
CA PRO A 73 27.69 19.63 1.83
C PRO A 73 26.86 20.59 0.97
N ALA A 74 27.20 20.76 -0.31
CA ALA A 74 26.57 21.75 -1.18
C ALA A 74 25.38 21.19 -1.98
N GLY A 75 25.27 19.87 -2.15
CA GLY A 75 24.18 19.23 -2.88
C GLY A 75 23.11 18.57 -2.01
N MET A 76 23.48 17.96 -0.88
CA MET A 76 22.52 17.18 -0.09
C MET A 76 21.67 18.07 0.83
N GLY A 77 20.35 18.09 0.63
CA GLY A 77 19.42 18.90 1.43
C GLY A 77 19.44 20.40 1.13
N GLU A 78 20.23 20.83 0.15
CA GLU A 78 20.26 22.21 -0.32
C GLU A 78 19.26 22.41 -1.46
N GLY A 79 18.49 23.49 -1.39
CA GLY A 79 17.50 23.85 -2.40
C GLY A 79 16.18 24.35 -1.80
N PRO A 80 15.25 24.80 -2.66
CA PRO A 80 13.96 25.30 -2.22
C PRO A 80 13.23 24.24 -1.39
N GLN A 81 12.87 24.61 -0.16
CA GLN A 81 12.02 23.83 0.74
C GLN A 81 12.52 22.44 1.20
N LYS A 82 13.67 21.94 0.72
CA LYS A 82 14.26 20.65 1.15
C LYS A 82 14.54 20.53 2.65
N HIS A 83 14.74 21.66 3.34
CA HIS A 83 14.86 21.70 4.79
C HIS A 83 13.60 21.21 5.54
N ARG A 84 12.43 21.18 4.87
CA ARG A 84 11.17 20.65 5.41
C ARG A 84 10.98 19.16 5.13
N SER A 85 11.83 18.53 4.31
CA SER A 85 11.71 17.12 3.96
C SER A 85 11.78 16.24 5.22
N GLN A 86 10.95 15.20 5.24
CA GLN A 86 10.82 14.27 6.37
C GLN A 86 11.00 12.84 5.88
N LEU A 87 11.65 12.01 6.68
CA LEU A 87 11.70 10.56 6.51
C LEU A 87 11.03 9.93 7.72
N ILE A 88 9.97 9.14 7.52
CA ILE A 88 9.23 8.49 8.60
C ILE A 88 9.39 6.98 8.48
N LEU A 89 9.95 6.36 9.52
CA LEU A 89 10.09 4.93 9.64
C LEU A 89 8.89 4.32 10.38
N LEU A 90 8.32 3.27 9.80
CA LEU A 90 7.20 2.51 10.35
C LEU A 90 7.55 1.02 10.40
N ASP A 91 6.99 0.29 11.35
CA ASP A 91 7.04 -1.17 11.44
C ASP A 91 5.69 -1.73 10.96
N ARG A 92 5.64 -2.91 10.34
CA ARG A 92 4.43 -3.50 9.76
C ARG A 92 3.23 -3.58 10.71
N GLY A 93 3.47 -3.69 12.03
CA GLY A 93 2.46 -3.69 13.07
C GLY A 93 1.67 -2.39 13.24
N PHE A 94 2.05 -1.30 12.55
CA PHE A 94 1.33 -0.03 12.62
C PHE A 94 -0.07 -0.09 12.00
N ASP A 95 -0.23 -0.95 11.00
CA ASP A 95 -1.47 -1.18 10.29
C ASP A 95 -1.51 -2.66 9.86
N PRO A 96 -2.07 -3.55 10.70
CA PRO A 96 -2.24 -4.95 10.35
C PRO A 96 -3.49 -5.19 9.49
N VAL A 97 -4.34 -4.19 9.26
CA VAL A 97 -5.61 -4.33 8.54
C VAL A 97 -5.39 -4.16 7.04
N SER A 98 -4.72 -3.09 6.61
CA SER A 98 -4.47 -2.81 5.19
C SER A 98 -3.87 -3.96 4.37
N PRO A 99 -2.91 -4.75 4.87
CA PRO A 99 -2.37 -5.88 4.11
C PRO A 99 -3.28 -7.12 4.06
N LEU A 100 -4.40 -7.15 4.80
CA LEU A 100 -5.35 -8.27 4.83
C LEU A 100 -6.58 -8.06 3.94
N LEU A 101 -6.92 -6.82 3.62
CA LEU A 101 -8.17 -6.51 2.93
C LEU A 101 -8.11 -6.85 1.44
N HIS A 102 -9.23 -7.36 0.92
CA HIS A 102 -9.46 -7.40 -0.52
C HIS A 102 -9.72 -5.99 -1.03
N GLU A 103 -8.78 -5.48 -1.82
CA GLU A 103 -8.83 -4.13 -2.37
C GLU A 103 -9.38 -4.15 -3.79
N LEU A 104 -10.30 -3.23 -4.09
CA LEU A 104 -11.00 -3.17 -5.37
C LEU A 104 -10.46 -2.08 -6.32
N THR A 105 -9.28 -1.51 -6.01
CA THR A 105 -8.52 -0.71 -6.98
C THR A 105 -7.66 -1.60 -7.86
N PHE A 106 -7.55 -1.23 -9.13
CA PHE A 106 -7.17 -2.15 -10.20
C PHE A 106 -5.87 -2.93 -9.95
N GLN A 107 -4.78 -2.26 -9.58
CA GLN A 107 -3.50 -2.92 -9.30
C GLN A 107 -3.57 -3.79 -8.05
N ALA A 108 -4.13 -3.28 -6.96
CA ALA A 108 -4.24 -4.05 -5.72
C ALA A 108 -5.08 -5.32 -5.92
N MET A 109 -6.21 -5.20 -6.62
CA MET A 109 -7.09 -6.32 -6.97
C MET A 109 -6.40 -7.33 -7.88
N THR A 110 -5.69 -6.85 -8.91
CA THR A 110 -4.97 -7.68 -9.88
C THR A 110 -3.93 -8.57 -9.19
N TYR A 111 -3.12 -7.99 -8.31
CA TYR A 111 -2.05 -8.72 -7.62
C TYR A 111 -2.54 -9.59 -6.45
N ASP A 112 -3.76 -9.36 -5.96
CA ASP A 112 -4.40 -10.21 -4.94
C ASP A 112 -5.06 -11.44 -5.58
N LEU A 113 -5.83 -11.24 -6.64
CA LEU A 113 -6.71 -12.26 -7.21
C LEU A 113 -6.11 -13.07 -8.35
N LEU A 114 -5.14 -12.52 -9.08
CA LEU A 114 -4.55 -13.15 -10.26
C LEU A 114 -3.13 -13.65 -9.98
N GLN A 115 -2.69 -14.63 -10.77
CA GLN A 115 -1.33 -15.15 -10.69
C GLN A 115 -0.36 -14.20 -11.41
N ILE A 116 0.10 -13.19 -10.68
CA ILE A 116 1.13 -12.25 -11.13
C ILE A 116 2.45 -12.59 -10.44
N GLU A 117 3.44 -13.01 -11.21
CA GLU A 117 4.77 -13.35 -10.70
C GLU A 117 5.82 -12.44 -11.35
N ASN A 118 6.62 -11.74 -10.52
CA ASN A 118 7.62 -10.77 -10.99
C ASN A 118 7.04 -9.74 -11.99
N ASP A 119 5.85 -9.22 -11.66
CA ASP A 119 5.08 -8.29 -12.49
C ASP A 119 4.66 -8.85 -13.85
N VAL A 120 4.79 -10.16 -14.09
CA VAL A 120 4.37 -10.83 -15.33
C VAL A 120 2.95 -11.35 -15.17
N TYR A 121 2.05 -10.86 -16.02
CA TYR A 121 0.70 -11.39 -16.19
C TYR A 121 0.66 -12.36 -17.37
N LYS A 122 0.13 -13.56 -17.12
CA LYS A 122 -0.12 -14.58 -18.15
C LYS A 122 -1.61 -14.67 -18.47
N TYR A 123 -1.95 -14.68 -19.75
CA TYR A 123 -3.35 -14.74 -20.19
C TYR A 123 -3.50 -15.53 -21.49
N ILE A 124 -4.70 -16.08 -21.71
CA ILE A 124 -5.03 -16.81 -22.93
C ILE A 124 -5.68 -15.86 -23.94
N SER A 125 -5.06 -15.71 -25.09
CA SER A 125 -5.62 -14.94 -26.22
C SER A 125 -5.61 -15.80 -27.48
N SER A 126 -6.79 -16.04 -28.06
CA SER A 126 -6.94 -16.88 -29.27
C SER A 126 -6.38 -18.30 -29.10
N SER A 127 -6.58 -18.89 -27.92
CA SER A 127 -6.08 -20.23 -27.55
C SER A 127 -4.55 -20.35 -27.45
N GLU A 128 -3.82 -19.23 -27.45
CA GLU A 128 -2.39 -19.16 -27.16
C GLU A 128 -2.17 -18.47 -25.81
N GLU A 129 -1.24 -19.00 -25.02
CA GLU A 129 -0.75 -18.33 -23.82
C GLU A 129 0.14 -17.15 -24.21
N ARG A 130 -0.09 -16.00 -23.59
CA ARG A 130 0.68 -14.78 -23.77
C ARG A 130 1.09 -14.23 -22.42
N GLU A 131 2.21 -13.52 -22.43
CA GLU A 131 2.76 -12.89 -21.24
C GLU A 131 2.95 -11.38 -21.48
N THR A 132 2.78 -10.60 -20.43
CA THR A 132 3.02 -9.15 -20.46
C THR A 132 3.51 -8.68 -19.09
N ILE A 133 4.43 -7.72 -19.10
CA ILE A 133 4.99 -7.12 -17.89
C ILE A 133 4.16 -5.88 -17.54
N LEU A 134 3.73 -5.79 -16.29
CA LEU A 134 2.94 -4.69 -15.75
C LEU A 134 3.86 -3.61 -15.17
N ASP A 135 4.34 -2.70 -16.03
CA ASP A 135 5.33 -1.69 -15.66
C ASP A 135 4.88 -0.24 -16.02
N GLU A 136 5.76 0.72 -15.71
CA GLU A 136 5.53 2.14 -16.00
C GLU A 136 5.61 2.48 -17.51
N ASN A 137 5.99 1.54 -18.39
CA ASN A 137 6.04 1.75 -19.85
C ASN A 137 4.66 1.59 -20.51
N ASP A 138 3.69 1.00 -19.80
CA ASP A 138 2.29 1.04 -20.18
C ASP A 138 1.56 2.24 -19.56
N GLU A 139 1.51 3.34 -20.31
CA GLU A 139 0.75 4.55 -19.92
C GLU A 139 -0.70 4.26 -19.50
N MET A 140 -1.33 3.24 -20.07
CA MET A 140 -2.70 2.88 -19.69
C MET A 140 -2.76 2.21 -18.32
N TRP A 141 -1.80 1.34 -18.03
CA TRP A 141 -1.61 0.77 -16.70
C TRP A 141 -1.36 1.86 -15.67
N VAL A 142 -0.42 2.77 -15.91
CA VAL A 142 -0.12 3.89 -15.01
C VAL A 142 -1.36 4.76 -14.74
N LYS A 143 -2.18 5.01 -15.77
CA LYS A 143 -3.40 5.80 -15.65
C LYS A 143 -4.50 5.09 -14.85
N ASN A 144 -4.64 3.77 -15.00
CA ASN A 144 -5.76 3.02 -14.43
C ASN A 144 -5.43 2.25 -13.15
N ARG A 145 -4.16 2.03 -12.81
CA ARG A 145 -3.75 1.13 -11.71
C ARG A 145 -4.33 1.48 -10.34
N HIS A 146 -4.64 2.75 -10.11
CA HIS A 146 -5.19 3.25 -8.84
C HIS A 146 -6.70 3.52 -8.91
N GLU A 147 -7.32 3.26 -10.05
CA GLU A 147 -8.76 3.43 -10.25
C GLU A 147 -9.53 2.25 -9.68
N HIS A 148 -10.76 2.49 -9.23
CA HIS A 148 -11.66 1.44 -8.78
C HIS A 148 -12.10 0.56 -9.96
N ILE A 149 -12.17 -0.76 -9.78
CA ILE A 149 -12.46 -1.73 -10.85
C ILE A 149 -13.77 -1.44 -11.60
N ALA A 150 -14.78 -0.93 -10.88
CA ALA A 150 -16.06 -0.51 -11.47
C ALA A 150 -15.91 0.58 -12.56
N ASP A 151 -14.86 1.41 -12.47
CA ASP A 151 -14.57 2.46 -13.43
C ASP A 151 -13.61 2.03 -14.55
N VAL A 152 -12.73 1.07 -14.29
CA VAL A 152 -11.65 0.67 -15.20
C VAL A 152 -12.20 0.24 -16.56
N LEU A 153 -13.14 -0.72 -16.60
CA LEU A 153 -13.71 -1.20 -17.87
C LEU A 153 -14.35 -0.07 -18.68
N ARG A 154 -15.04 0.86 -18.01
CA ARG A 154 -15.64 2.03 -18.66
C ARG A 154 -14.55 2.94 -19.23
N LYS A 155 -13.53 3.29 -18.45
CA LYS A 155 -12.41 4.14 -18.87
C LYS A 155 -11.62 3.51 -20.02
N VAL A 156 -11.38 2.20 -19.99
CA VAL A 156 -10.73 1.44 -21.06
C VAL A 156 -11.57 1.50 -22.34
N ASN A 157 -12.88 1.25 -22.26
CA ASN A 157 -13.77 1.37 -23.41
C ASN A 157 -13.82 2.78 -24.00
N THR A 158 -13.82 3.82 -23.17
CA THR A 158 -13.71 5.21 -23.63
C THR A 158 -12.41 5.45 -24.39
N ALA A 159 -11.27 5.01 -23.84
CA ALA A 159 -9.98 5.17 -24.51
C ALA A 159 -9.91 4.44 -25.87
N ILE A 160 -10.48 3.23 -25.95
CA ILE A 160 -10.59 2.48 -27.22
C ILE A 160 -11.44 3.25 -28.24
N LYS A 161 -12.56 3.82 -27.80
CA LYS A 161 -13.47 4.60 -28.66
C LYS A 161 -12.81 5.87 -29.17
N ASP A 162 -12.08 6.58 -28.30
CA ASP A 162 -11.35 7.80 -28.66
C ASP A 162 -10.23 7.48 -29.66
N PHE A 163 -9.50 6.37 -29.42
CA PHE A 163 -8.50 5.86 -30.35
C PHE A 163 -9.13 5.53 -31.72
N ALA A 164 -10.18 4.71 -31.76
CA ALA A 164 -10.85 4.33 -33.00
C ALA A 164 -11.38 5.55 -33.77
N SER A 165 -11.98 6.51 -33.06
CA SER A 165 -12.50 7.76 -33.64
C SER A 165 -11.38 8.61 -34.25
N SER A 166 -10.23 8.73 -33.57
CA SER A 166 -9.05 9.44 -34.09
C SER A 166 -8.53 8.81 -35.39
N LYS A 167 -8.79 7.52 -35.61
CA LYS A 167 -8.42 6.76 -36.80
C LYS A 167 -9.56 6.59 -37.81
N LYS A 168 -10.69 7.30 -37.61
CA LYS A 168 -11.90 7.26 -38.46
C LYS A 168 -12.53 5.86 -38.57
N ILE A 169 -12.46 5.08 -37.49
CA ILE A 169 -13.12 3.78 -37.37
C ILE A 169 -14.33 3.90 -36.45
N SER A 170 -15.48 3.39 -36.91
CA SER A 170 -16.66 3.24 -36.06
C SER A 170 -16.52 1.99 -35.19
N THR A 171 -16.71 2.16 -33.89
CA THR A 171 -16.79 1.09 -32.90
C THR A 171 -18.12 1.17 -32.16
N SER A 172 -18.59 0.05 -31.63
CA SER A 172 -19.76 0.00 -30.74
C SER A 172 -19.44 0.70 -29.41
N ASN A 173 -20.47 1.03 -28.62
CA ASN A 173 -20.28 1.64 -27.30
C ASN A 173 -19.59 0.71 -26.28
N LYS A 174 -19.66 -0.60 -26.48
CA LYS A 174 -18.96 -1.61 -25.66
C LYS A 174 -18.08 -2.43 -26.60
N THR A 175 -16.79 -2.12 -26.60
CA THR A 175 -15.82 -2.82 -27.45
C THR A 175 -15.40 -4.10 -26.75
N THR A 176 -15.55 -5.23 -27.43
CA THR A 176 -15.17 -6.54 -26.92
C THR A 176 -13.77 -6.92 -27.40
N MET A 177 -13.21 -7.98 -26.80
CA MET A 177 -11.93 -8.52 -27.27
C MET A 177 -11.96 -8.91 -28.76
N LYS A 178 -13.08 -9.47 -29.23
CA LYS A 178 -13.26 -9.82 -30.66
C LYS A 178 -13.19 -8.60 -31.56
N ASP A 179 -13.75 -7.47 -31.12
CA ASP A 179 -13.72 -6.23 -31.87
C ASP A 179 -12.30 -5.69 -31.99
N LEU A 180 -11.51 -5.74 -30.90
CA LEU A 180 -10.08 -5.35 -30.94
C LEU A 180 -9.26 -6.23 -31.88
N GLN A 181 -9.54 -7.54 -31.94
CA GLN A 181 -8.88 -8.43 -32.90
C GLN A 181 -9.21 -8.07 -34.36
N VAL A 182 -10.43 -7.64 -34.64
CA VAL A 182 -10.82 -7.14 -35.97
C VAL A 182 -10.12 -5.83 -36.29
N ILE A 183 -10.04 -4.90 -35.33
CA ILE A 183 -9.31 -3.63 -35.50
C ILE A 183 -7.83 -3.90 -35.76
N LEU A 184 -7.22 -4.82 -35.01
CA LEU A 184 -5.82 -5.23 -35.18
C LEU A 184 -5.53 -5.74 -36.60
N LYS A 185 -6.40 -6.59 -37.14
CA LYS A 185 -6.28 -7.10 -38.52
C LYS A 185 -6.38 -5.98 -39.57
N LYS A 186 -7.23 -4.97 -39.33
CA LYS A 186 -7.39 -3.82 -40.24
C LYS A 186 -6.26 -2.80 -40.11
N MET A 187 -5.60 -2.76 -38.96
CA MET A 187 -4.61 -1.74 -38.60
C MET A 187 -3.35 -2.32 -37.95
N PRO A 188 -2.59 -3.18 -38.67
CA PRO A 188 -1.39 -3.80 -38.11
C PRO A 188 -0.33 -2.77 -37.67
N GLN A 189 -0.29 -1.59 -38.30
CA GLN A 189 0.62 -0.51 -37.92
C GLN A 189 0.40 0.04 -36.50
N TYR A 190 -0.79 -0.18 -35.91
CA TYR A 190 -1.11 0.21 -34.53
C TYR A 190 -1.13 -0.97 -33.56
N GLN A 191 -0.52 -2.09 -33.93
CA GLN A 191 -0.50 -3.32 -33.13
C GLN A 191 -0.08 -3.08 -31.67
N LYS A 192 0.96 -2.27 -31.42
CA LYS A 192 1.45 -2.01 -30.06
C LYS A 192 0.38 -1.38 -29.16
N GLU A 193 -0.36 -0.41 -29.67
CA GLU A 193 -1.39 0.33 -28.91
C GLU A 193 -2.63 -0.53 -28.71
N ILE A 194 -3.05 -1.28 -29.74
CA ILE A 194 -4.18 -2.21 -29.64
C ILE A 194 -3.88 -3.34 -28.65
N SER A 195 -2.66 -3.88 -28.65
CA SER A 195 -2.24 -4.90 -27.68
C SER A 195 -2.33 -4.40 -26.23
N LYS A 196 -2.02 -3.11 -25.97
CA LYS A 196 -2.20 -2.52 -24.63
C LYS A 196 -3.67 -2.49 -24.20
N PHE A 197 -4.59 -2.10 -25.10
CA PHE A 197 -6.02 -2.17 -24.82
C PHE A 197 -6.48 -3.60 -24.53
N MET A 198 -5.97 -4.58 -25.27
CA MET A 198 -6.30 -5.99 -25.06
C MET A 198 -5.85 -6.48 -23.68
N VAL A 199 -4.62 -6.17 -23.26
CA VAL A 199 -4.11 -6.52 -21.93
C VAL A 199 -4.98 -5.93 -20.82
N GLN A 200 -5.33 -4.65 -20.92
CA GLN A 200 -6.14 -3.96 -19.91
C GLN A 200 -7.56 -4.54 -19.80
N LEU A 201 -8.18 -4.90 -20.94
CA LEU A 201 -9.47 -5.57 -20.93
C LEU A 201 -9.37 -6.97 -20.31
N HIS A 202 -8.37 -7.77 -20.69
CA HIS A 202 -8.18 -9.10 -20.11
C HIS A 202 -8.00 -9.06 -18.59
N LEU A 203 -7.09 -8.21 -18.10
CA LEU A 203 -6.87 -8.03 -16.66
C LEU A 203 -8.16 -7.66 -15.92
N ALA A 204 -8.90 -6.68 -16.45
CA ALA A 204 -10.13 -6.22 -15.82
C ALA A 204 -11.24 -7.29 -15.89
N GLU A 205 -11.34 -8.02 -16.99
CA GLU A 205 -12.28 -9.13 -17.14
C GLU A 205 -11.96 -10.27 -16.17
N ASP A 206 -10.70 -10.68 -16.06
CA ASP A 206 -10.26 -11.75 -15.13
C ASP A 206 -10.51 -11.36 -13.67
N CYS A 207 -10.22 -10.11 -13.28
CA CYS A 207 -10.58 -9.60 -11.96
C CYS A 207 -12.09 -9.68 -11.69
N MET A 208 -12.91 -9.28 -12.68
CA MET A 208 -14.36 -9.32 -12.56
C MET A 208 -14.92 -10.75 -12.58
N ILE A 209 -14.25 -11.70 -13.24
CA ILE A 209 -14.59 -13.12 -13.18
C ILE A 209 -14.40 -13.62 -11.75
N GLN A 210 -13.23 -13.39 -11.15
CA GLN A 210 -12.96 -13.76 -9.76
C GLN A 210 -13.96 -13.10 -8.80
N TYR A 211 -14.24 -11.80 -8.98
CA TYR A 211 -15.19 -11.08 -8.14
C TYR A 211 -16.63 -11.60 -8.21
N ASN A 212 -17.09 -12.06 -9.37
CA ASN A 212 -18.48 -12.50 -9.56
C ASN A 212 -18.68 -14.00 -9.34
N GLN A 213 -17.64 -14.82 -9.49
CA GLN A 213 -17.74 -16.28 -9.42
C GLN A 213 -17.32 -16.86 -8.05
N THR A 214 -16.74 -16.04 -7.18
CA THR A 214 -16.35 -16.41 -5.82
C THR A 214 -17.21 -15.68 -4.78
N ALA A 215 -16.97 -15.95 -3.50
CA ALA A 215 -17.60 -15.24 -2.39
C ALA A 215 -17.02 -13.82 -2.15
N LEU A 216 -16.19 -13.30 -3.07
CA LEU A 216 -15.41 -12.07 -2.86
C LEU A 216 -16.26 -10.87 -2.46
N LYS A 217 -17.44 -10.70 -3.06
CA LYS A 217 -18.36 -9.60 -2.70
C LYS A 217 -18.78 -9.65 -1.23
N ASP A 218 -19.14 -10.84 -0.75
CA ASP A 218 -19.60 -11.05 0.62
C ASP A 218 -18.43 -10.97 1.62
N LEU A 219 -17.26 -11.47 1.22
CA LEU A 219 -16.00 -11.27 1.94
C LEU A 219 -15.71 -9.78 2.11
N CYS A 220 -15.66 -9.00 1.02
CA CYS A 220 -15.42 -7.56 1.08
C CYS A 220 -16.41 -6.85 2.01
N ALA A 221 -17.69 -7.23 2.01
CA ALA A 221 -18.68 -6.60 2.89
C ALA A 221 -18.32 -6.80 4.38
N VAL A 222 -18.03 -8.05 4.78
CA VAL A 222 -17.62 -8.38 6.15
C VAL A 222 -16.28 -7.74 6.50
N GLU A 223 -15.32 -7.77 5.59
CA GLU A 223 -14.01 -7.16 5.76
C GLU A 223 -14.11 -5.65 6.03
N GLN A 224 -14.92 -4.93 5.24
CA GLN A 224 -15.11 -3.49 5.41
C GLN A 224 -15.79 -3.18 6.74
N ASP A 225 -16.84 -3.92 7.12
CA ASP A 225 -17.52 -3.78 8.42
C ASP A 225 -16.54 -3.97 9.59
N LEU A 226 -15.69 -5.01 9.54
CA LEU A 226 -14.70 -5.30 10.59
C LEU A 226 -13.56 -4.27 10.62
N ALA A 227 -13.09 -3.82 9.46
CA ALA A 227 -12.01 -2.86 9.34
C ALA A 227 -12.41 -1.46 9.80
N THR A 228 -13.57 -0.96 9.37
CA THR A 228 -14.06 0.38 9.76
C THR A 228 -14.73 0.38 11.12
N GLY A 229 -15.25 -0.77 11.57
CA GLY A 229 -16.05 -0.89 12.78
C GLY A 229 -17.47 -0.32 12.67
N VAL A 230 -17.88 0.07 11.46
CA VAL A 230 -19.21 0.58 11.12
C VAL A 230 -19.70 -0.05 9.82
N ASP A 231 -21.02 -0.20 9.68
CA ASP A 231 -21.63 -0.70 8.46
C ASP A 231 -21.64 0.36 7.35
N LYS A 232 -22.30 0.03 6.23
CA LYS A 232 -22.43 0.93 5.07
C LYS A 232 -23.17 2.24 5.37
N ASP A 233 -24.01 2.26 6.39
CA ASP A 233 -24.81 3.41 6.80
C ASP A 233 -24.09 4.24 7.88
N GLY A 234 -22.90 3.78 8.31
CA GLY A 234 -22.08 4.44 9.34
C GLY A 234 -22.44 4.02 10.77
N GLU A 235 -23.30 3.02 10.94
CA GLU A 235 -23.73 2.54 12.24
C GLU A 235 -22.76 1.52 12.81
N GLY A 236 -22.51 1.56 14.12
CA GLY A 236 -21.56 0.66 14.78
C GLY A 236 -21.98 -0.81 14.67
N ILE A 237 -21.03 -1.69 14.35
CA ILE A 237 -21.28 -3.13 14.18
C ILE A 237 -21.63 -3.79 15.52
N LYS A 238 -22.89 -4.21 15.69
CA LYS A 238 -23.40 -4.82 16.94
C LYS A 238 -23.11 -6.32 17.04
N ASP A 239 -23.44 -7.08 15.99
CA ASP A 239 -23.26 -8.52 15.93
C ASP A 239 -22.52 -8.95 14.66
N PRO A 240 -21.17 -8.85 14.65
CA PRO A 240 -20.38 -9.23 13.48
C PRO A 240 -20.49 -10.74 13.17
N MET A 241 -20.83 -11.59 14.14
CA MET A 241 -20.85 -13.04 13.96
C MET A 241 -21.92 -13.48 12.95
N LYS A 242 -23.02 -12.72 12.82
CA LYS A 242 -24.14 -13.04 11.95
C LYS A 242 -23.77 -13.06 10.47
N SER A 243 -22.94 -12.12 10.01
CA SER A 243 -22.44 -12.06 8.63
C SER A 243 -21.12 -12.82 8.46
N PHE A 244 -20.31 -12.89 9.51
CA PHE A 244 -19.00 -13.53 9.51
C PHE A 244 -19.04 -15.07 9.51
N VAL A 245 -19.84 -15.70 10.39
CA VAL A 245 -19.87 -17.17 10.55
C VAL A 245 -20.31 -17.90 9.28
N PRO A 246 -21.32 -17.44 8.50
CA PRO A 246 -21.68 -18.10 7.25
C PRO A 246 -20.50 -18.28 6.29
N LEU A 247 -19.62 -17.29 6.16
CA LEU A 247 -18.44 -17.35 5.30
C LEU A 247 -17.38 -18.34 5.81
N LEU A 248 -17.27 -18.51 7.13
CA LEU A 248 -16.38 -19.54 7.70
C LEU A 248 -16.87 -20.96 7.39
N LEU A 249 -18.18 -21.17 7.42
CA LEU A 249 -18.80 -22.48 7.19
C LEU A 249 -18.90 -22.85 5.71
N ASP A 250 -18.85 -21.87 4.80
CA ASP A 250 -18.92 -22.12 3.36
C ASP A 250 -17.66 -22.83 2.87
N THR A 251 -17.84 -24.02 2.29
CA THR A 251 -16.74 -24.84 1.75
C THR A 251 -16.18 -24.31 0.44
N ASN A 252 -16.87 -23.37 -0.22
CA ASN A 252 -16.39 -22.71 -1.45
C ASN A 252 -15.50 -21.50 -1.17
N VAL A 253 -15.42 -21.05 0.09
CA VAL A 253 -14.50 -19.97 0.50
C VAL A 253 -13.14 -20.56 0.80
N ASP A 254 -12.10 -19.99 0.19
CA ASP A 254 -10.73 -20.45 0.38
C ASP A 254 -10.26 -20.30 1.83
N ILE A 255 -9.41 -21.24 2.26
CA ILE A 255 -8.85 -21.25 3.63
C ILE A 255 -8.12 -19.94 3.94
N VAL A 256 -7.43 -19.38 2.95
CA VAL A 256 -6.68 -18.13 3.12
C VAL A 256 -7.64 -16.95 3.35
N ASP A 257 -8.77 -16.91 2.64
CA ASP A 257 -9.79 -15.88 2.86
C ASP A 257 -10.45 -16.00 4.22
N LYS A 258 -10.73 -17.23 4.68
CA LYS A 258 -11.19 -17.49 6.06
C LYS A 258 -10.19 -16.97 7.08
N ILE A 259 -8.89 -17.17 6.87
CA ILE A 259 -7.84 -16.65 7.75
C ILE A 259 -7.81 -15.12 7.77
N ARG A 260 -7.96 -14.46 6.61
CA ARG A 260 -8.03 -12.99 6.51
C ARG A 260 -9.17 -12.43 7.36
N ILE A 261 -10.39 -12.96 7.19
CA ILE A 261 -11.54 -12.48 7.97
C ILE A 261 -11.46 -12.86 9.45
N ILE A 262 -10.86 -14.00 9.82
CA ILE A 262 -10.58 -14.32 11.24
C ILE A 262 -9.63 -13.30 11.84
N LEU A 263 -8.53 -12.98 11.16
CA LEU A 263 -7.56 -11.98 11.63
C LEU A 263 -8.22 -10.61 11.79
N LEU A 264 -9.00 -10.17 10.81
CA LEU A 264 -9.74 -8.90 10.88
C LEU A 264 -10.73 -8.89 12.05
N TYR A 265 -11.45 -9.99 12.29
CA TYR A 265 -12.35 -10.12 13.43
C TYR A 265 -11.62 -10.01 14.77
N VAL A 266 -10.48 -10.68 14.91
CA VAL A 266 -9.64 -10.62 16.11
C VAL A 266 -9.10 -9.21 16.34
N ILE A 267 -8.62 -8.54 15.28
CA ILE A 267 -8.15 -7.15 15.33
C ILE A 267 -9.30 -6.21 15.72
N PHE A 268 -10.49 -6.38 15.14
CA PHE A 268 -11.68 -5.60 15.47
C PHE A 268 -12.06 -5.72 16.96
N LYS A 269 -11.99 -6.94 17.51
CA LYS A 269 -12.22 -7.23 18.93
C LYS A 269 -11.07 -6.80 19.84
N ASN A 270 -9.93 -6.43 19.28
CA ASN A 270 -8.67 -6.15 19.99
C ASN A 270 -8.20 -7.38 20.79
N GLY A 271 -8.23 -8.55 20.16
CA GLY A 271 -7.92 -9.83 20.79
C GLY A 271 -9.16 -10.59 21.26
N ILE A 272 -9.05 -11.93 21.29
CA ILE A 272 -10.10 -12.84 21.79
C ILE A 272 -9.49 -13.90 22.70
N SER A 273 -10.31 -14.64 23.44
CA SER A 273 -9.83 -15.79 24.24
C SER A 273 -9.33 -16.92 23.33
N GLU A 274 -8.37 -17.70 23.81
CA GLU A 274 -7.84 -18.89 23.13
C GLU A 274 -8.96 -19.88 22.73
N GLU A 275 -9.95 -20.11 23.60
CA GLU A 275 -11.08 -21.00 23.34
C GLU A 275 -11.90 -20.53 22.13
N ASN A 276 -12.26 -19.25 22.08
CA ASN A 276 -12.98 -18.66 20.94
C ASN A 276 -12.17 -18.74 19.65
N LEU A 277 -10.86 -18.48 19.70
CA LEU A 277 -10.01 -18.61 18.51
C LEU A 277 -9.97 -20.06 18.01
N ALA A 278 -9.84 -21.04 18.92
CA ALA A 278 -9.86 -22.45 18.57
C ALA A 278 -11.18 -22.85 17.90
N LYS A 279 -12.32 -22.41 18.45
CA LYS A 279 -13.66 -22.63 17.86
C LYS A 279 -13.80 -22.03 16.47
N LEU A 280 -13.34 -20.80 16.26
CA LEU A 280 -13.36 -20.17 14.93
C LEU A 280 -12.54 -20.98 13.92
N CYS A 281 -11.32 -21.38 14.29
CA CYS A 281 -10.46 -22.21 13.45
C CYS A 281 -11.07 -23.58 13.15
N GLU A 282 -11.79 -24.17 14.11
CA GLU A 282 -12.49 -25.45 13.93
C GLU A 282 -13.66 -25.32 12.95
N HIS A 283 -14.54 -24.33 13.16
CA HIS A 283 -15.67 -24.08 12.26
C HIS A 283 -15.23 -23.73 10.84
N ALA A 284 -14.13 -22.99 10.71
CA ALA A 284 -13.54 -22.64 9.42
C ALA A 284 -12.70 -23.77 8.79
N GLN A 285 -12.54 -24.90 9.48
CA GLN A 285 -11.72 -26.05 9.05
C GLN A 285 -10.27 -25.66 8.73
N ILE A 286 -9.69 -24.74 9.51
CA ILE A 286 -8.32 -24.26 9.30
C ILE A 286 -7.33 -25.39 9.63
N PRO A 287 -6.45 -25.78 8.69
CA PRO A 287 -5.44 -26.81 8.93
C PRO A 287 -4.50 -26.43 10.08
N PRO A 288 -4.02 -27.40 10.88
CA PRO A 288 -3.16 -27.13 12.04
C PRO A 288 -1.95 -26.23 11.72
N ASP A 289 -1.28 -26.46 10.59
CA ASP A 289 -0.11 -25.69 10.14
C ASP A 289 -0.41 -24.20 9.89
N TYR A 290 -1.66 -23.86 9.61
CA TYR A 290 -2.12 -22.48 9.39
C TYR A 290 -2.61 -21.81 10.68
N ARG A 291 -2.80 -22.55 11.78
CA ARG A 291 -3.24 -21.95 13.05
C ARG A 291 -2.13 -21.14 13.72
N ALA A 292 -0.87 -21.60 13.59
CA ALA A 292 0.29 -20.88 14.08
C ALA A 292 0.41 -19.49 13.43
N LEU A 293 0.16 -19.39 12.13
CA LEU A 293 0.16 -18.14 11.37
C LEU A 293 -0.72 -17.07 12.04
N ILE A 294 -1.94 -17.41 12.48
CA ILE A 294 -2.84 -16.45 13.12
C ILE A 294 -2.22 -15.90 14.42
N LYS A 295 -1.61 -16.77 15.22
CA LYS A 295 -0.93 -16.39 16.46
C LYS A 295 0.36 -15.61 16.20
N ASN A 296 1.06 -15.89 15.10
CA ASN A 296 2.29 -15.21 14.72
C ASN A 296 2.09 -13.71 14.46
N MET A 297 0.86 -13.26 14.19
CA MET A 297 0.54 -11.83 14.12
C MET A 297 0.87 -11.08 15.43
N THR A 298 0.91 -11.77 16.58
CA THR A 298 1.36 -11.17 17.87
C THR A 298 2.79 -10.65 17.83
N HIS A 299 3.63 -11.18 16.95
CA HIS A 299 5.01 -10.73 16.79
C HIS A 299 5.12 -9.34 16.18
N LEU A 300 4.06 -8.86 15.53
CA LEU A 300 3.94 -7.51 15.01
C LEU A 300 3.31 -6.55 16.05
N GLY A 301 3.16 -6.99 17.31
CA GLY A 301 2.53 -6.19 18.36
C GLY A 301 1.01 -6.14 18.27
N VAL A 302 0.38 -7.02 17.49
CA VAL A 302 -1.08 -7.10 17.35
C VAL A 302 -1.66 -8.02 18.41
N PRO A 303 -2.64 -7.59 19.22
CA PRO A 303 -3.27 -8.47 20.20
C PRO A 303 -4.14 -9.52 19.51
N ILE A 304 -3.76 -10.81 19.64
CA ILE A 304 -4.53 -11.94 19.09
C ILE A 304 -5.25 -12.70 20.19
N VAL A 305 -4.49 -13.20 21.16
CA VAL A 305 -5.04 -13.90 22.33
C VAL A 305 -4.92 -12.98 23.54
N GLN A 306 -6.04 -12.72 24.21
CA GLN A 306 -6.10 -11.86 25.39
C GLN A 306 -6.90 -12.54 26.51
N ASP A 307 -6.33 -12.51 27.71
CA ASP A 307 -7.07 -12.77 28.94
C ASP A 307 -7.90 -11.54 29.32
N SER A 308 -9.03 -11.77 29.99
CA SER A 308 -10.00 -10.74 30.40
C SER A 308 -9.43 -9.57 31.23
N SER A 309 -8.19 -9.69 31.71
CA SER A 309 -7.45 -8.68 32.49
C SER A 309 -6.53 -7.77 31.67
N SER A 310 -6.35 -8.00 30.36
CA SER A 310 -5.47 -7.16 29.54
C SER A 310 -6.17 -5.86 29.11
N GLY A 311 -5.51 -4.73 29.33
CA GLY A 311 -6.07 -3.40 29.04
C GLY A 311 -6.37 -3.21 27.54
N LYS A 312 -7.46 -2.50 27.23
CA LYS A 312 -7.76 -2.09 25.85
C LYS A 312 -6.61 -1.20 25.36
N GLY A 313 -5.93 -1.61 24.30
CA GLY A 313 -4.94 -0.79 23.63
C GLY A 313 -5.57 0.51 23.13
N THR A 314 -4.80 1.59 23.10
CA THR A 314 -5.27 2.88 22.58
C THR A 314 -5.46 2.75 21.06
N LYS A 315 -6.71 2.80 20.58
CA LYS A 315 -6.96 2.88 19.13
C LYS A 315 -6.47 4.23 18.61
N THR A 316 -5.63 4.23 17.58
CA THR A 316 -5.22 5.46 16.88
C THR A 316 -6.46 6.16 16.35
N ALA A 317 -6.62 7.44 16.66
CA ALA A 317 -7.71 8.24 16.11
C ALA A 317 -7.62 8.26 14.59
N ARG A 318 -8.71 7.90 13.93
CA ARG A 318 -8.82 7.86 12.46
C ARG A 318 -9.49 9.13 11.98
N LYS A 319 -9.04 9.64 10.84
CA LYS A 319 -9.74 10.75 10.17
C LYS A 319 -11.09 10.26 9.64
N GLU A 320 -12.09 11.13 9.64
CA GLU A 320 -13.37 10.85 8.99
C GLU A 320 -13.16 10.70 7.48
N ARG A 321 -13.72 9.65 6.89
CA ARG A 321 -13.54 9.31 5.48
C ARG A 321 -14.92 9.11 4.84
N THR A 322 -15.12 9.73 3.68
CA THR A 322 -16.26 9.47 2.80
C THR A 322 -15.81 8.54 1.68
N SER A 323 -16.58 7.47 1.42
CA SER A 323 -16.32 6.59 0.27
C SER A 323 -17.47 6.62 -0.72
N LEU A 324 -17.12 6.59 -2.01
CA LEU A 324 -18.07 6.45 -3.11
C LEU A 324 -18.53 4.99 -3.29
N TYR A 325 -17.76 4.05 -2.75
CA TYR A 325 -17.95 2.61 -2.96
C TYR A 325 -18.15 1.90 -1.62
N GLU A 326 -19.31 1.27 -1.46
CA GLU A 326 -19.71 0.57 -0.21
C GLU A 326 -18.70 -0.49 0.24
N LEU A 327 -18.03 -1.14 -0.70
CA LEU A 327 -17.04 -2.20 -0.46
C LEU A 327 -15.59 -1.70 -0.46
N SER A 328 -15.38 -0.38 -0.38
CA SER A 328 -14.05 0.24 -0.34
C SER A 328 -14.05 1.47 0.58
N ARG A 329 -14.49 1.27 1.83
CA ARG A 329 -14.62 2.32 2.85
C ARG A 329 -13.33 2.51 3.65
N TRP A 330 -12.57 1.43 3.85
CA TRP A 330 -11.29 1.47 4.52
C TRP A 330 -10.31 2.36 3.77
N VAL A 331 -9.58 3.15 4.55
CA VAL A 331 -8.44 3.94 4.09
C VAL A 331 -7.22 3.47 4.87
N PRO A 332 -6.08 3.17 4.22
CA PRO A 332 -4.88 2.78 4.94
C PRO A 332 -4.44 3.83 5.96
N ILE A 333 -4.01 3.38 7.14
CA ILE A 333 -3.61 4.29 8.25
C ILE A 333 -2.44 5.19 7.81
N VAL A 334 -1.58 4.70 6.92
CA VAL A 334 -0.45 5.47 6.38
C VAL A 334 -0.91 6.75 5.68
N LYS A 335 -2.13 6.81 5.13
CA LYS A 335 -2.67 8.04 4.53
C LYS A 335 -2.92 9.11 5.58
N ASP A 336 -3.48 8.73 6.73
CA ASP A 336 -3.69 9.66 7.86
C ASP A 336 -2.33 10.22 8.31
N ILE A 337 -1.31 9.35 8.44
CA ILE A 337 0.08 9.72 8.79
C ILE A 337 0.68 10.67 7.74
N MET A 338 0.53 10.37 6.45
CA MET A 338 1.06 11.20 5.35
C MET A 338 0.43 12.59 5.36
N GLU A 339 -0.90 12.66 5.45
CA GLU A 339 -1.63 13.93 5.49
C GLU A 339 -1.25 14.75 6.74
N ASP A 340 -1.15 14.12 7.91
CA ASP A 340 -0.73 14.82 9.13
C ASP A 340 0.73 15.26 9.10
N ALA A 341 1.61 14.50 8.45
CA ALA A 341 3.02 14.88 8.30
C ALA A 341 3.19 16.08 7.35
N VAL A 342 2.47 16.08 6.23
CA VAL A 342 2.46 17.16 5.24
C VAL A 342 1.82 18.43 5.82
N ASP A 343 0.76 18.29 6.61
CA ASP A 343 0.08 19.41 7.28
C ASP A 343 0.81 19.84 8.59
N GLU A 344 1.99 19.28 8.89
CA GLU A 344 2.82 19.57 10.07
C GLU A 344 2.09 19.34 11.43
N LYS A 345 1.14 18.40 11.45
CA LYS A 345 0.30 18.01 12.60
C LYS A 345 0.64 16.64 13.19
N LEU A 346 1.54 15.89 12.54
CA LEU A 346 1.89 14.55 13.00
C LEU A 346 2.53 14.59 14.40
N SER A 347 1.90 13.89 15.35
CA SER A 347 2.29 13.88 16.76
C SER A 347 3.78 13.55 16.97
N THR A 348 4.49 14.41 17.68
CA THR A 348 5.89 14.18 18.08
C THR A 348 6.03 13.18 19.23
N SER A 349 4.95 12.91 19.98
CA SER A 349 4.97 11.89 21.04
C SER A 349 4.85 10.47 20.48
N LEU A 350 4.06 10.30 19.41
CA LEU A 350 3.89 9.02 18.71
C LEU A 350 4.95 8.81 17.63
N TYR A 351 5.40 9.89 16.99
CA TYR A 351 6.39 9.87 15.92
C TYR A 351 7.54 10.85 16.24
N PRO A 352 8.38 10.57 17.25
CA PRO A 352 9.52 11.41 17.60
C PRO A 352 10.56 11.48 16.47
N TYR A 353 11.40 12.51 16.54
CA TYR A 353 12.61 12.61 15.73
C TYR A 353 13.72 11.73 16.31
N ALA A 354 14.58 11.15 15.47
CA ALA A 354 15.73 10.35 15.90
C ALA A 354 16.77 11.21 16.62
N SER A 355 17.15 12.33 16.02
CA SER A 355 17.88 13.41 16.68
C SER A 355 17.00 14.65 16.83
N GLN A 356 17.04 15.27 18.02
CA GLN A 356 16.64 16.67 18.15
C GLN A 356 17.70 17.52 17.45
N ARG A 357 17.48 17.88 16.18
CA ARG A 357 18.34 18.86 15.51
C ARG A 357 18.35 20.14 16.34
N SER A 358 19.45 20.41 17.04
CA SER A 358 19.74 21.69 17.68
C SER A 358 19.96 22.75 16.60
N GLY A 359 18.89 23.25 15.98
CA GLY A 359 19.03 24.18 14.86
C GLY A 359 17.79 24.34 14.00
N GLY A 360 16.70 24.77 14.62
CA GLY A 360 15.49 25.22 13.94
C GLY A 360 14.73 26.11 14.90
N GLY A 361 15.38 27.19 15.36
CA GLY A 361 14.68 28.22 16.10
C GLY A 361 13.40 28.58 15.34
N ALA A 362 12.30 28.71 16.07
CA ALA A 362 11.10 29.35 15.58
C ALA A 362 11.52 30.69 14.95
N LEU A 363 11.72 30.70 13.63
CA LEU A 363 11.91 31.92 12.88
C LEU A 363 10.52 32.52 12.84
N SER A 364 10.26 33.38 13.84
CA SER A 364 9.28 34.44 13.77
C SER A 364 9.25 34.95 12.34
N SER A 365 8.08 34.81 11.70
CA SER A 365 7.75 35.37 10.41
C SER A 365 7.98 36.89 10.41
N LYS A 366 9.21 37.33 10.17
CA LYS A 366 9.47 38.67 9.66
C LYS A 366 9.46 38.55 8.15
N GLY A 367 8.33 38.96 7.58
CA GLY A 367 8.12 38.99 6.14
C GLY A 367 9.25 39.73 5.44
N GLN A 368 10.01 38.99 4.63
CA GLN A 368 10.72 39.57 3.50
C GLN A 368 9.75 39.58 2.33
N ALA A 369 9.38 40.77 1.89
CA ALA A 369 8.57 40.99 0.71
C ALA A 369 9.31 40.46 -0.52
N VAL A 370 8.84 39.35 -1.08
CA VAL A 370 9.26 38.87 -2.40
C VAL A 370 8.44 39.58 -3.45
N SER A 371 9.12 40.44 -4.22
CA SER A 371 8.57 41.19 -5.34
C SER A 371 7.87 40.25 -6.33
N ALA A 372 6.56 40.39 -6.45
CA ALA A 372 5.77 39.83 -7.54
C ALA A 372 6.16 40.52 -8.85
N ARG A 373 6.95 39.84 -9.69
CA ARG A 373 6.93 40.09 -11.13
C ARG A 373 6.47 38.84 -11.86
N TYR A 374 5.28 39.04 -12.40
CA TYR A 374 4.40 38.18 -13.17
C TYR A 374 5.07 37.63 -14.45
N GLY A 375 4.68 36.41 -14.81
CA GLY A 375 4.46 36.05 -16.22
C GLY A 375 5.41 35.03 -16.84
N HIS A 376 5.02 33.76 -16.83
CA HIS A 376 5.09 32.87 -18.01
C HIS A 376 4.05 31.75 -17.85
N TRP A 377 2.80 32.10 -18.13
CA TRP A 377 1.73 31.13 -18.42
C TRP A 377 1.95 30.62 -19.84
N HIS A 378 2.17 29.30 -19.96
CA HIS A 378 2.24 28.42 -21.14
C HIS A 378 3.56 27.65 -21.24
N LYS A 379 3.60 26.45 -20.61
CA LYS A 379 4.26 25.26 -21.15
C LYS A 379 3.85 24.02 -20.34
N GLU A 380 2.70 23.45 -20.67
CA GLU A 380 2.49 22.01 -20.48
C GLU A 380 3.04 21.30 -21.72
N LYS A 381 4.15 20.58 -21.55
CA LYS A 381 4.51 19.29 -22.17
C LYS A 381 6.02 19.06 -22.07
N GLY A 382 6.41 17.96 -21.43
CA GLY A 382 7.57 17.19 -21.89
C GLY A 382 8.93 17.44 -21.23
N SER A 383 9.00 17.78 -19.95
CA SER A 383 10.24 17.63 -19.18
C SER A 383 9.92 17.17 -17.76
N THR A 384 10.61 16.12 -17.31
CA THR A 384 10.80 15.77 -15.89
C THR A 384 11.55 16.91 -15.19
N GLU A 385 10.90 18.06 -15.00
CA GLU A 385 11.36 19.03 -14.02
C GLU A 385 11.15 18.38 -12.65
N ALA A 386 12.25 18.10 -11.96
CA ALA A 386 12.22 17.59 -10.60
C ALA A 386 11.32 18.50 -9.76
N ARG A 387 10.27 17.94 -9.16
CA ARG A 387 9.40 18.70 -8.25
C ARG A 387 10.29 19.37 -7.20
N ALA A 388 10.29 20.70 -7.21
CA ALA A 388 11.14 21.54 -6.36
C ALA A 388 10.56 21.78 -4.95
N GLY A 389 9.68 20.88 -4.49
CA GLY A 389 9.01 20.95 -3.19
C GLY A 389 9.62 19.99 -2.17
N PRO A 390 9.25 20.10 -0.88
CA PRO A 390 9.67 19.16 0.15
C PRO A 390 9.18 17.75 -0.15
N ARG A 391 9.97 16.77 0.29
CA ARG A 391 9.63 15.35 0.16
C ARG A 391 9.25 14.76 1.50
N LEU A 392 8.16 14.00 1.49
CA LEU A 392 7.82 13.10 2.58
C LEU A 392 8.17 11.69 2.15
N ILE A 393 9.16 11.08 2.80
CA ILE A 393 9.60 9.72 2.52
C ILE A 393 9.05 8.83 3.64
N ILE A 394 8.19 7.87 3.29
CA ILE A 394 7.69 6.85 4.20
C ILE A 394 8.45 5.54 3.94
N PHE A 395 9.00 4.92 4.97
CA PHE A 395 9.60 3.60 4.86
C PHE A 395 8.99 2.63 5.87
N ILE A 396 8.36 1.57 5.37
CA ILE A 396 7.75 0.52 6.20
C ILE A 396 8.70 -0.68 6.24
N VAL A 397 9.17 -1.06 7.42
CA VAL A 397 9.89 -2.34 7.61
C VAL A 397 8.85 -3.47 7.63
N GLY A 398 9.06 -4.49 6.80
CA GLY A 398 8.18 -5.68 6.77
C GLY A 398 7.08 -5.68 5.70
N GLY A 399 7.25 -4.90 4.63
CA GLY A 399 6.37 -4.92 3.47
C GLY A 399 5.43 -3.72 3.37
N VAL A 400 5.20 -3.22 2.15
CA VAL A 400 4.16 -2.24 1.81
C VAL A 400 3.14 -2.88 0.87
N CYS A 401 1.84 -2.70 1.11
CA CYS A 401 0.80 -3.23 0.22
C CYS A 401 0.40 -2.21 -0.86
N PHE A 402 -0.25 -2.67 -1.92
CA PHE A 402 -0.64 -1.80 -3.05
C PHE A 402 -1.65 -0.71 -2.68
N SER A 403 -2.50 -0.91 -1.67
CA SER A 403 -3.38 0.15 -1.17
C SER A 403 -2.60 1.25 -0.46
N GLU A 404 -1.54 0.92 0.27
CA GLU A 404 -0.65 1.92 0.86
C GLU A 404 0.15 2.67 -0.19
N THR A 405 0.66 1.99 -1.23
CA THR A 405 1.38 2.67 -2.32
C THR A 405 0.48 3.66 -3.05
N ARG A 406 -0.79 3.29 -3.31
CA ARG A 406 -1.82 4.18 -3.87
C ARG A 406 -1.95 5.48 -3.08
N THR A 407 -1.96 5.42 -1.74
CA THR A 407 -2.14 6.61 -0.91
C THR A 407 -1.04 7.65 -1.08
N ALA A 408 0.20 7.25 -1.40
CA ALA A 408 1.28 8.20 -1.69
C ALA A 408 0.96 9.04 -2.95
N TYR A 409 0.40 8.41 -4.00
CA TYR A 409 -0.05 9.11 -5.20
C TYR A 409 -1.22 10.05 -4.90
N GLU A 410 -2.20 9.59 -4.13
CA GLU A 410 -3.37 10.38 -3.73
C GLU A 410 -2.97 11.64 -2.95
N VAL A 411 -2.12 11.49 -1.93
CA VAL A 411 -1.68 12.62 -1.09
C VAL A 411 -0.83 13.59 -1.91
N THR A 412 0.09 13.07 -2.75
CA THR A 412 0.91 13.90 -3.64
C THR A 412 0.05 14.69 -4.64
N ALA A 413 -1.01 14.09 -5.19
CA ALA A 413 -1.92 14.79 -6.08
C ALA A 413 -2.74 15.87 -5.35
N ALA A 414 -3.12 15.61 -4.09
CA ALA A 414 -3.89 16.53 -3.25
C ALA A 414 -3.06 17.67 -2.65
N ARG A 415 -1.75 17.48 -2.46
CA ARG A 415 -0.80 18.43 -1.87
C ARG A 415 0.32 18.71 -2.87
N LYS A 416 0.03 19.54 -3.88
CA LYS A 416 0.91 19.77 -5.04
C LYS A 416 2.29 20.35 -4.71
N ASP A 417 2.45 20.93 -3.52
CA ASP A 417 3.71 21.43 -2.98
C ASP A 417 4.58 20.33 -2.37
N TRP A 418 4.00 19.17 -2.01
CA TRP A 418 4.73 18.02 -1.47
C TRP A 418 4.84 16.88 -2.49
N GLU A 419 5.93 16.14 -2.42
CA GLU A 419 6.06 14.84 -3.08
C GLU A 419 6.17 13.75 -2.01
N VAL A 420 5.21 12.82 -2.01
CA VAL A 420 5.22 11.67 -1.10
C VAL A 420 5.84 10.47 -1.81
N LEU A 421 6.90 9.94 -1.23
CA LEU A 421 7.56 8.70 -1.64
C LEU A 421 7.30 7.65 -0.58
N ILE A 422 6.90 6.45 -0.98
CA ILE A 422 6.72 5.31 -0.08
C ILE A 422 7.58 4.14 -0.55
N GLY A 423 8.27 3.53 0.40
CA GLY A 423 9.13 2.38 0.17
C GLY A 423 9.06 1.38 1.32
N SER A 424 9.64 0.22 1.10
CA SER A 424 9.69 -0.85 2.08
C SER A 424 10.84 -1.83 1.78
N THR A 425 11.01 -2.82 2.64
CA THR A 425 11.82 -4.02 2.41
C THR A 425 11.40 -4.71 1.10
N ASN A 426 10.10 -4.86 0.88
CA ASN A 426 9.47 -5.49 -0.29
C ASN A 426 8.04 -4.98 -0.49
N ILE A 427 7.45 -5.27 -1.65
CA ILE A 427 6.01 -5.09 -1.87
C ILE A 427 5.32 -6.39 -1.41
N ILE A 428 4.16 -6.29 -0.77
CA ILE A 428 3.39 -7.44 -0.28
C ILE A 428 2.00 -7.50 -0.92
N THR A 429 1.59 -8.72 -1.22
CA THR A 429 0.20 -9.11 -1.45
C THR A 429 -0.37 -9.73 -0.17
N PRO A 430 -1.70 -9.82 0.00
CA PRO A 430 -2.29 -10.49 1.17
C PRO A 430 -1.74 -11.91 1.37
N ASN A 431 -1.68 -12.70 0.29
CA ASN A 431 -1.11 -14.05 0.31
C ASN A 431 0.38 -14.05 0.72
N GLY A 432 1.19 -13.14 0.17
CA GLY A 432 2.61 -13.03 0.52
C GLY A 432 2.85 -12.59 1.97
N PHE A 433 2.00 -11.72 2.50
CA PHE A 433 2.04 -11.29 3.89
C PHE A 433 1.71 -12.45 4.85
N LEU A 434 0.64 -13.21 4.56
CA LEU A 434 0.25 -14.39 5.33
C LEU A 434 1.32 -15.50 5.26
N ALA A 435 1.97 -15.69 4.10
CA ALA A 435 3.11 -16.59 3.98
C ALA A 435 4.30 -16.14 4.86
N SER A 436 4.61 -14.85 4.88
CA SER A 436 5.67 -14.30 5.73
C SER A 436 5.38 -14.51 7.22
N LEU A 437 4.12 -14.37 7.64
CA LEU A 437 3.69 -14.66 9.01
C LEU A 437 3.80 -16.15 9.35
N ARG A 438 3.50 -17.04 8.40
CA ARG A 438 3.64 -18.50 8.58
C ARG A 438 5.09 -18.91 8.83
N GLU A 439 6.03 -18.21 8.21
CA GLU A 439 7.47 -18.47 8.32
C GLU A 439 8.10 -17.91 9.61
N LEU A 440 7.37 -17.12 10.41
CA LEU A 440 7.85 -16.70 11.72
C LEU A 440 7.95 -17.93 12.63
N THR A 441 9.17 -18.29 12.99
CA THR A 441 9.45 -19.34 13.97
C THR A 441 9.10 -18.85 15.38
N VAL A 442 8.40 -19.70 16.13
CA VAL A 442 7.97 -19.46 17.51
C VAL A 442 9.03 -19.90 18.50
#